data_AF-A0A9N9R6M0-F1
#
_entry.id   AF-A0A9N9R6M0-F1
#
_cell.length_a   1.000
_cell.length_b   1.000
_cell.length_c   1.000
_cell.angle_alpha   90.00
_cell.angle_beta   90.00
_cell.angle_gamma   90.00
#
_symmetry.space_group_name_H-M   'P 1'
#
loop_
_entity.id
_entity.type
_entity.pdbx_description
1 polymer ?
#
loop_
_entity_poly.entity_id
_entity_poly.type
_entity_poly.pdbx_seq_one_letter_code
_entity_poly.pdbx_strand_id
1 'polypeptide(L)'
;MLNNIKYSLIEFLFHKASLDQPQRRQGEATPTEETDMKLKLFRLMYESVRDSDLKVKRAELINSYYVNSTSFEVGYLMGDITDKYNIMTDIAMTLKRLYEDWKPIEHINAYEQIANQAIELNHLIEIIRSVHNKQPIHETPETRRAWHRINK
;
A
#
# COMPACT_ATOMS: atom_id res chain seq x y z
N MET A 1 22.62 15.73 -15.69
CA MET A 1 21.23 15.44 -16.09
C MET A 1 20.93 14.01 -15.71
N LEU A 2 19.88 13.76 -14.93
CA LEU A 2 19.20 12.47 -14.65
C LEU A 2 18.67 12.55 -13.21
N ASN A 3 17.42 13.01 -13.05
CA ASN A 3 16.58 12.76 -11.88
C ASN A 3 15.18 13.28 -12.20
N ASN A 4 14.57 12.62 -13.18
CA ASN A 4 13.14 12.64 -13.41
C ASN A 4 12.72 11.16 -13.48
N ILE A 5 11.50 10.86 -13.03
CA ILE A 5 10.90 9.52 -12.89
C ILE A 5 11.06 8.91 -11.47
N LYS A 6 10.41 9.54 -10.50
CA LYS A 6 9.76 8.81 -9.40
C LYS A 6 8.29 9.22 -9.36
N TYR A 7 7.58 8.96 -10.44
CA TYR A 7 6.13 8.78 -10.35
C TYR A 7 5.93 7.46 -9.62
N SER A 8 5.29 7.51 -8.45
CA SER A 8 4.86 6.29 -7.76
C SER A 8 4.03 5.47 -8.74
N LEU A 9 4.33 4.18 -8.92
CA LEU A 9 3.54 3.29 -9.76
C LEU A 9 2.05 3.40 -9.41
N ILE A 10 1.73 3.69 -8.14
CA ILE A 10 0.38 3.94 -7.63
C ILE A 10 -0.20 5.27 -8.15
N GLU A 11 0.57 6.36 -8.24
CA GLU A 11 0.11 7.63 -8.84
C GLU A 11 -0.08 7.50 -10.36
N PHE A 12 0.82 6.78 -11.05
CA PHE A 12 0.65 6.44 -12.46
C PHE A 12 -0.60 5.57 -12.66
N LEU A 13 -0.86 4.61 -11.77
CA LEU A 13 -2.04 3.77 -11.79
C LEU A 13 -3.33 4.51 -11.41
N PHE A 14 -3.27 5.53 -10.55
CA PHE A 14 -4.38 6.42 -10.20
C PHE A 14 -4.72 7.34 -11.38
N HIS A 15 -3.71 7.91 -12.03
CA HIS A 15 -3.88 8.73 -13.22
C HIS A 15 -4.41 7.91 -14.40
N LYS A 16 -3.89 6.70 -14.61
CA LYS A 16 -4.36 5.80 -15.67
C LYS A 16 -5.77 5.24 -15.40
N ALA A 17 -6.10 4.88 -14.16
CA ALA A 17 -7.47 4.46 -13.81
C ALA A 17 -8.49 5.62 -13.89
N SER A 18 -8.05 6.86 -13.66
CA SER A 18 -8.87 8.05 -13.90
C SER A 18 -9.00 8.41 -15.38
N LEU A 19 -8.01 8.06 -16.23
CA LEU A 19 -7.98 8.32 -17.67
C LEU A 19 -8.64 7.23 -18.51
N ASP A 20 -8.63 5.97 -18.07
CA ASP A 20 -9.31 4.84 -18.72
C ASP A 20 -10.82 4.81 -18.43
N GLN A 21 -11.41 5.87 -17.87
CA GLN A 21 -12.87 6.03 -17.93
C GLN A 21 -13.25 6.23 -19.40
N PRO A 22 -13.98 5.28 -20.04
CA PRO A 22 -14.52 5.55 -21.35
C PRO A 22 -15.42 6.78 -21.22
N GLN A 23 -15.22 7.78 -22.09
CA GLN A 23 -16.18 8.87 -22.27
C GLN A 23 -17.54 8.27 -22.65
N ARG A 24 -18.32 7.85 -21.65
CA ARG A 24 -19.68 7.37 -21.83
C ARG A 24 -20.50 8.61 -22.17
N ARG A 25 -20.97 8.64 -23.42
CA ARG A 25 -22.00 9.55 -23.92
C ARG A 25 -23.09 9.67 -22.86
N GLN A 26 -23.52 10.91 -22.62
CA GLN A 26 -24.60 11.27 -21.73
C GLN A 26 -25.83 10.37 -21.96
N GLY A 27 -26.06 9.49 -21.00
CA GLY A 27 -27.31 8.78 -20.78
C GLY A 27 -27.37 8.59 -19.28
N GLU A 28 -28.14 9.44 -18.60
CA GLU A 28 -28.31 9.46 -17.15
C GLU A 28 -28.93 8.13 -16.68
N ALA A 29 -28.08 7.13 -16.41
CA ALA A 29 -28.44 6.01 -15.57
C ALA A 29 -28.31 6.50 -14.12
N THR A 30 -29.43 6.66 -13.43
CA THR A 30 -29.46 6.86 -11.98
C THR A 30 -28.53 5.84 -11.31
N PRO A 31 -27.61 6.24 -10.41
CA PRO A 31 -26.72 5.30 -9.74
C PRO A 31 -27.56 4.25 -9.02
N THR A 32 -27.44 2.99 -9.44
CA THR A 32 -28.04 1.88 -8.70
C THR A 32 -27.26 1.64 -7.42
N GLU A 33 -27.93 1.17 -6.36
CA GLU A 33 -27.27 0.82 -5.08
C GLU A 33 -26.09 -0.15 -5.28
N GLU A 34 -26.18 -1.03 -6.27
CA GLU A 34 -25.12 -1.94 -6.69
C GLU A 34 -23.87 -1.20 -7.21
N THR A 35 -24.06 -0.15 -8.02
CA THR A 35 -22.97 0.68 -8.54
C THR A 35 -22.28 1.45 -7.42
N ASP A 36 -23.06 1.94 -6.45
CA ASP A 36 -22.54 2.66 -5.28
C ASP A 36 -21.73 1.72 -4.35
N MET A 37 -22.23 0.51 -4.09
CA MET A 37 -21.52 -0.50 -3.29
C MET A 37 -20.19 -0.93 -3.94
N LYS A 38 -20.22 -1.19 -5.24
CA LYS A 38 -19.03 -1.52 -6.03
C LYS A 38 -17.98 -0.41 -5.92
N LEU A 39 -18.35 0.84 -6.17
CA LEU A 39 -17.42 1.98 -6.08
C LEU A 39 -16.83 2.14 -4.67
N LYS A 40 -17.65 1.98 -3.62
CA LYS A 40 -17.20 2.04 -2.22
C LYS A 40 -16.17 0.96 -1.91
N LEU A 41 -16.42 -0.30 -2.29
CA LEU A 41 -15.50 -1.41 -2.03
C LEU A 41 -14.17 -1.24 -2.78
N PHE A 42 -14.22 -0.84 -4.05
CA PHE A 42 -13.00 -0.56 -4.80
C PHE A 42 -12.20 0.59 -4.20
N ARG A 43 -12.88 1.66 -3.75
CA ARG A 43 -12.23 2.77 -3.07
C ARG A 43 -11.54 2.33 -1.78
N LEU A 44 -12.24 1.57 -0.93
CA LEU A 44 -11.68 1.05 0.32
C LEU A 44 -10.46 0.16 0.06
N MET A 45 -10.54 -0.72 -0.95
CA MET A 45 -9.41 -1.55 -1.37
C MET A 45 -8.17 -0.70 -1.71
N TYR A 46 -8.33 0.33 -2.55
CA TYR A 46 -7.22 1.21 -2.94
C TYR A 46 -6.67 2.01 -1.77
N GLU A 47 -7.52 2.51 -0.89
CA GLU A 47 -7.11 3.24 0.31
C GLU A 47 -6.29 2.34 1.25
N SER A 48 -6.72 1.09 1.47
CA SER A 48 -5.99 0.10 2.27
C SER A 48 -4.62 -0.25 1.68
N VAL A 49 -4.55 -0.46 0.36
CA VAL A 49 -3.27 -0.76 -0.31
C VAL A 49 -2.31 0.42 -0.24
N ARG A 50 -2.84 1.65 -0.43
CA ARG A 50 -2.05 2.88 -0.36
C ARG A 50 -1.54 3.16 1.06
N ASP A 51 -2.37 2.97 2.09
CA ASP A 51 -1.95 3.13 3.48
C ASP A 51 -0.82 2.15 3.82
N SER A 52 -0.99 0.88 3.43
CA SER A 52 0.04 -0.16 3.58
C SER A 52 1.34 0.19 2.84
N ASP A 53 1.30 0.72 1.62
CA ASP A 53 2.50 1.18 0.88
C ASP A 53 3.28 2.26 1.66
N LEU A 54 2.58 3.25 2.23
CA LEU A 54 3.21 4.29 3.06
C LEU A 54 3.86 3.70 4.31
N LYS A 55 3.24 2.69 4.91
CA LYS A 55 3.77 1.99 6.08
C LYS A 55 5.00 1.13 5.72
N VAL A 56 4.97 0.40 4.60
CA VAL A 56 6.13 -0.37 4.09
C VAL A 56 7.32 0.55 3.86
N LYS A 57 7.12 1.70 3.20
CA LYS A 57 8.18 2.71 2.99
C LYS A 57 8.79 3.23 4.31
N ARG A 58 7.99 3.35 5.36
CA ARG A 58 8.48 3.68 6.70
C ARG A 58 9.36 2.56 7.25
N ALA A 59 8.94 1.31 7.10
CA ALA A 59 9.72 0.15 7.54
C ALA A 59 11.03 -0.02 6.76
N GLU A 60 11.01 0.20 5.44
CA GLU A 60 12.22 0.23 4.59
C GLU A 60 13.22 1.30 5.05
N LEU A 61 12.72 2.49 5.40
CA LEU A 61 13.58 3.53 5.97
C LEU A 61 14.17 3.07 7.30
N ILE A 62 13.40 2.42 8.17
CA ILE A 62 13.94 1.86 9.41
C ILE A 62 15.04 0.84 9.10
N ASN A 63 14.79 -0.10 8.18
CA ASN A 63 15.76 -1.11 7.78
C ASN A 63 17.07 -0.50 7.25
N SER A 64 17.00 0.63 6.56
CA SER A 64 18.20 1.34 6.06
C SER A 64 19.19 1.75 7.16
N TYR A 65 18.74 1.93 8.41
CA TYR A 65 19.61 2.20 9.56
C TYR A 65 20.34 0.96 10.09
N TYR A 66 19.83 -0.24 9.80
CA TYR A 66 20.36 -1.51 10.30
C TYR A 66 21.25 -2.24 9.26
N VAL A 67 21.44 -1.67 8.06
CA VAL A 67 22.24 -2.28 6.96
C VAL A 67 23.69 -2.60 7.40
N ASN A 68 24.28 -1.78 8.29
CA ASN A 68 25.63 -1.97 8.82
C ASN A 68 25.68 -2.53 10.25
N SER A 69 24.51 -2.78 10.84
CA SER A 69 24.30 -3.21 12.22
C SER A 69 23.20 -4.25 12.17
N THR A 70 23.59 -5.47 11.82
CA THR A 70 22.71 -6.62 11.57
C THR A 70 21.89 -6.96 12.81
N SER A 71 20.76 -6.30 13.02
CA SER A 71 19.66 -6.93 13.74
C SER A 71 19.01 -7.89 12.76
N PHE A 72 19.42 -9.16 12.81
CA PHE A 72 18.82 -10.26 12.04
C PHE A 72 17.28 -10.20 12.07
N GLU A 73 16.72 -9.77 13.20
CA GLU A 73 15.30 -9.55 13.43
C GLU A 73 14.66 -8.53 12.47
N VAL A 74 15.29 -7.38 12.20
CA VAL A 74 14.70 -6.36 11.31
C VAL A 74 14.70 -6.84 9.86
N GLY A 75 15.77 -7.48 9.42
CA GLY A 75 15.86 -8.06 8.07
C GLY A 75 14.83 -9.16 7.83
N TYR A 76 14.64 -10.05 8.82
CA TYR A 76 13.61 -11.09 8.78
C TYR A 76 12.20 -10.49 8.69
N LEU A 77 11.87 -9.54 9.57
CA LEU A 77 10.57 -8.87 9.57
C LEU A 77 10.30 -8.12 8.26
N MET A 78 11.33 -7.55 7.62
CA MET A 78 11.19 -6.92 6.32
C MET A 78 10.84 -7.90 5.20
N GLY A 79 11.34 -9.14 5.26
CA GLY A 79 10.92 -10.21 4.35
C GLY A 79 9.42 -10.46 4.46
N ASP A 80 8.94 -10.71 5.68
CA ASP A 80 7.51 -10.97 5.96
C ASP A 80 6.62 -9.78 5.55
N ILE A 81 7.06 -8.54 5.80
CA ILE A 81 6.33 -7.32 5.38
C ILE A 81 6.21 -7.26 3.85
N THR A 82 7.29 -7.56 3.14
CA THR A 82 7.34 -7.50 1.68
C THR A 82 6.40 -8.54 1.07
N ASP A 83 6.42 -9.77 1.59
CA ASP A 83 5.55 -10.85 1.11
C ASP A 83 4.07 -10.52 1.29
N LYS A 84 3.68 -10.02 2.47
CA LYS A 84 2.29 -9.61 2.75
C LYS A 84 1.85 -8.44 1.86
N TYR A 85 2.73 -7.47 1.66
CA TYR A 85 2.45 -6.34 0.77
C TYR A 85 2.26 -6.82 -0.68
N ASN A 86 3.12 -7.72 -1.17
CA ASN A 86 3.02 -8.28 -2.51
C ASN A 86 1.69 -9.02 -2.71
N ILE A 87 1.30 -9.91 -1.78
CA ILE A 87 0.01 -10.63 -1.83
C ILE A 87 -1.15 -9.63 -1.92
N MET A 88 -1.16 -8.61 -1.05
CA MET A 88 -2.20 -7.59 -1.05
C MET A 88 -2.26 -6.82 -2.39
N THR A 89 -1.11 -6.48 -2.98
CA THR A 89 -1.07 -5.83 -4.29
C THR A 89 -1.53 -6.74 -5.43
N ASP A 90 -1.23 -8.02 -5.39
CA ASP A 90 -1.64 -9.00 -6.41
C ASP A 90 -3.16 -9.20 -6.41
N ILE A 91 -3.76 -9.30 -5.22
CA ILE A 91 -5.22 -9.36 -5.06
C ILE A 91 -5.85 -8.08 -5.62
N ALA A 92 -5.32 -6.91 -5.26
CA ALA A 92 -5.85 -5.62 -5.73
C ALA A 92 -5.73 -5.45 -7.25
N MET A 93 -4.63 -5.90 -7.85
CA MET A 93 -4.45 -5.91 -9.31
C MET A 93 -5.44 -6.86 -9.99
N THR A 94 -5.72 -8.01 -9.39
CA THR A 94 -6.71 -8.96 -9.90
C THR A 94 -8.11 -8.37 -9.85
N LEU A 95 -8.51 -7.78 -8.71
CA LEU A 95 -9.80 -7.11 -8.57
C LEU A 95 -9.96 -5.95 -9.54
N LYS A 96 -8.91 -5.15 -9.78
CA LYS A 96 -8.93 -4.09 -10.79
C LYS A 96 -9.29 -4.62 -12.19
N ARG A 97 -8.73 -5.76 -12.59
CA ARG A 97 -9.03 -6.38 -13.90
C ARG A 97 -10.46 -6.90 -13.97
N LEU A 98 -11.00 -7.36 -12.85
CA LEU A 98 -12.37 -7.85 -12.72
C LEU A 98 -13.37 -6.74 -12.41
N TYR A 99 -12.98 -5.45 -12.46
CA TYR A 99 -13.87 -4.35 -12.11
C TYR A 99 -15.17 -4.41 -12.91
N GLU A 100 -15.12 -4.59 -14.23
CA GLU A 100 -16.35 -4.67 -15.03
C GLU A 100 -17.19 -5.93 -14.73
N ASP A 101 -16.54 -7.04 -14.36
CA ASP A 101 -17.17 -8.31 -13.95
C ASP A 101 -17.49 -8.31 -12.45
N TRP A 102 -18.43 -7.44 -12.06
CA TRP A 102 -18.84 -7.31 -10.68
C TRP A 102 -19.46 -8.61 -10.14
N LYS A 103 -18.80 -9.18 -9.13
CA LYS A 103 -19.22 -10.38 -8.42
C LYS A 103 -19.17 -10.10 -6.92
N PRO A 104 -20.28 -9.66 -6.30
CA PRO A 104 -20.25 -9.06 -4.97
C PRO A 104 -19.56 -9.91 -3.91
N ILE A 105 -19.86 -11.22 -3.86
CA ILE A 105 -19.33 -12.13 -2.84
C ILE A 105 -17.83 -12.33 -3.02
N GLU A 106 -17.37 -12.57 -4.24
CA GLU A 106 -15.96 -12.77 -4.55
C GLU A 106 -15.14 -11.49 -4.29
N HIS A 107 -15.71 -10.32 -4.60
CA HIS A 107 -15.06 -9.04 -4.32
C HIS A 107 -14.99 -8.72 -2.83
N ILE A 108 -16.05 -9.04 -2.07
CA ILE A 108 -16.06 -8.91 -0.60
C ILE A 108 -15.02 -9.83 0.03
N ASN A 109 -14.96 -11.10 -0.38
CA ASN A 109 -13.98 -12.06 0.14
C ASN A 109 -12.53 -11.63 -0.17
N ALA A 110 -12.30 -11.11 -1.38
CA ALA A 110 -10.98 -10.60 -1.74
C ALA A 110 -10.62 -9.31 -0.98
N TYR A 111 -11.59 -8.44 -0.71
CA TYR A 111 -11.39 -7.28 0.16
C TYR A 111 -11.07 -7.68 1.60
N GLU A 112 -11.77 -8.69 2.14
CA GLU A 112 -11.47 -9.25 3.47
C GLU A 112 -10.04 -9.77 3.54
N GLN A 113 -9.57 -10.48 2.51
CA GLN A 113 -8.17 -10.92 2.43
C GLN A 113 -7.19 -9.74 2.44
N ILE A 114 -7.47 -8.68 1.68
CA ILE A 114 -6.67 -7.44 1.70
C ILE A 114 -6.64 -6.82 3.10
N ALA A 115 -7.79 -6.72 3.77
CA ALA A 115 -7.88 -6.16 5.11
C ALA A 115 -7.08 -6.99 6.13
N ASN A 116 -7.14 -8.32 6.05
CA ASN A 116 -6.36 -9.21 6.90
C ASN A 116 -4.85 -9.03 6.69
N GLN A 117 -4.40 -8.96 5.42
CA GLN A 117 -2.99 -8.66 5.12
C GLN A 117 -2.56 -7.29 5.66
N ALA A 118 -3.42 -6.27 5.56
CA ALA A 118 -3.12 -4.94 6.09
C ALA A 118 -2.97 -4.92 7.62
N ILE A 119 -3.79 -5.69 8.35
CA ILE A 119 -3.71 -5.83 9.82
C ILE A 119 -2.39 -6.50 10.21
N GLU A 120 -2.04 -7.62 9.57
CA GLU A 120 -0.78 -8.33 9.84
C GLU A 120 0.44 -7.47 9.50
N LEU A 121 0.41 -6.77 8.38
CA LEU A 121 1.46 -5.84 7.97
C LEU A 121 1.63 -4.71 9.00
N ASN A 122 0.54 -4.15 9.51
CA ASN A 122 0.60 -3.13 10.56
C ASN A 122 1.28 -3.67 11.84
N HIS A 123 0.94 -4.90 12.24
CA HIS A 123 1.55 -5.54 13.40
C HIS A 123 3.06 -5.73 13.24
N LEU A 124 3.53 -6.23 12.09
CA LEU A 124 4.96 -6.39 11.82
C LEU A 124 5.71 -5.05 11.87
N ILE A 125 5.10 -3.99 11.36
CA ILE A 125 5.70 -2.65 11.37
C ILE A 125 5.79 -2.09 12.79
N GLU A 126 4.80 -2.36 13.64
CA GLU A 126 4.86 -2.02 15.07
C GLU A 126 6.02 -2.75 15.78
N ILE A 127 6.26 -4.01 15.45
CA ILE A 127 7.40 -4.77 15.98
C ILE A 127 8.72 -4.12 15.53
N ILE A 128 8.88 -3.82 14.24
CA ILE A 128 10.08 -3.14 13.72
C ILE A 128 10.30 -1.80 14.45
N ARG A 129 9.24 -1.00 14.65
CA ARG A 129 9.33 0.25 15.41
C ARG A 129 9.75 0.02 16.86
N SER A 130 9.23 -1.02 17.51
CA SER A 130 9.59 -1.38 18.88
C SER A 130 11.07 -1.76 19.00
N VAL A 131 11.58 -2.58 18.07
CA VAL A 131 13.01 -2.92 17.98
C VAL A 131 13.84 -1.66 17.77
N HIS A 132 13.41 -0.79 16.85
CA HIS A 132 14.11 0.46 16.54
C HIS A 132 14.24 1.39 17.75
N ASN A 133 13.14 1.58 18.49
CA ASN A 133 13.14 2.42 19.68
C ASN A 133 13.99 1.87 20.83
N LYS A 134 14.14 0.53 20.93
CA LYS A 134 14.97 -0.12 21.95
C LYS A 134 16.47 -0.05 21.64
N GLN A 135 16.83 -0.01 20.36
CA GLN A 135 18.22 0.04 19.89
C GLN A 135 18.39 1.12 18.82
N PRO A 136 18.34 2.42 19.20
CA PRO A 136 18.59 3.50 18.26
C PRO A 136 20.07 3.49 17.87
N ILE A 137 20.37 2.98 16.68
CA ILE A 137 21.70 3.13 16.07
C ILE A 137 21.85 4.60 15.68
N HIS A 138 23.04 5.16 15.92
CA HIS A 138 23.35 6.58 15.64
C HIS A 138 22.80 7.05 14.29
N GLU A 139 21.68 7.77 14.33
CA GLU A 139 21.07 8.37 13.16
C GLU A 139 21.98 9.45 12.58
N THR A 140 22.27 9.36 11.28
CA THR A 140 22.97 10.43 10.55
C THR A 140 22.03 11.64 10.35
N PRO A 141 22.56 12.87 10.21
CA PRO A 141 21.72 14.07 10.00
C PRO A 141 20.85 14.03 8.73
N GLU A 142 21.22 13.22 7.74
CA GLU A 142 20.50 13.07 6.47
C GLU A 142 19.27 12.17 6.61
N THR A 143 19.39 11.12 7.41
CA THR A 143 18.34 10.14 7.64
C THR A 143 17.30 10.67 8.63
N ARG A 144 17.71 11.44 9.63
CA ARG A 144 16.81 12.21 10.52
C ARG A 144 15.91 13.19 9.76
N ARG A 145 16.44 13.82 8.70
CA ARG A 145 15.66 14.67 7.78
C ARG A 145 14.66 13.87 6.93
N ALA A 146 15.00 12.65 6.55
CA ALA A 146 14.06 11.77 5.83
C ALA A 146 12.90 11.30 6.73
N TRP A 147 13.19 10.95 7.99
CA TRP A 147 12.19 10.56 8.99
C TRP A 147 11.14 11.65 9.23
N HIS A 148 11.57 12.90 9.41
CA HIS A 148 10.66 14.03 9.62
C HIS A 148 9.79 14.38 8.41
N ARG A 149 10.18 14.01 7.18
CA ARG A 149 9.34 14.22 5.98
C ARG A 149 8.20 13.22 5.87
N ILE A 150 8.36 12.03 6.46
CA ILE A 150 7.41 10.92 6.32
C ILE A 150 6.43 10.85 7.51
N ASN A 151 6.76 11.51 8.64
CA ASN A 151 5.94 11.59 9.85
C ASN A 151 5.25 12.96 10.06
N LYS A 152 5.16 13.78 9.01
CA LYS A 152 4.24 14.92 8.95
C LYS A 152 2.88 14.45 8.46
#